data_AF-A0AAV3X290-F1
#
_entry.id   AF-A0AAV3X290-F1
#
_cell.length_a   1.000
_cell.length_b   1.000
_cell.length_c   1.000
_cell.angle_alpha   90.00
_cell.angle_beta   90.00
_cell.angle_gamma   90.00
#
_symmetry.space_group_name_H-M   'P 1'
#
loop_
_entity.id
_entity.type
_entity.pdbx_description
1 polymer ?
#
loop_
_entity_poly.entity_id
_entity_poly.type
_entity_poly.pdbx_seq_one_letter_code
_entity_poly.pdbx_strand_id
1 'polypeptide(L)'
;MVGIKELLAAGIRVNIEVVLSRRNAPECLEFVQLAENLGVQEINFSALAPQGRAEQLLREDLLDYDLWRELTTTLYKASVTANVSVSPSCAFTGSCWSCVEPNITCDGWVTPCYLSKQKLFHILDTPAEEVKKRLQQNRPSTLNICGRERWIGPHKSLVMGHGS
;
A
#
# COMPACT_ATOMS: atom_id res chain seq x y z
N MET A 1 -9.16 11.47 -17.87
CA MET A 1 -8.63 10.28 -18.59
C MET A 1 -7.79 10.61 -19.83
N VAL A 2 -7.78 11.85 -20.34
CA VAL A 2 -6.96 12.25 -21.51
C VAL A 2 -5.48 11.92 -21.29
N GLY A 3 -4.91 12.29 -20.14
CA GLY A 3 -3.50 12.02 -19.84
C GLY A 3 -3.12 10.53 -19.83
N ILE A 4 -3.96 9.63 -19.29
CA ILE A 4 -3.69 8.19 -19.33
C ILE A 4 -3.63 7.69 -20.78
N LYS A 5 -4.57 8.11 -21.61
CA LYS A 5 -4.62 7.72 -23.02
C LYS A 5 -3.41 8.23 -23.81
N GLU A 6 -2.97 9.46 -23.53
CA GLU A 6 -1.78 10.05 -24.16
C GLU A 6 -0.49 9.30 -23.78
N LEU A 7 -0.34 8.93 -22.50
CA LEU A 7 0.80 8.12 -22.05
C LEU A 7 0.82 6.75 -22.76
N LEU A 8 -0.33 6.08 -22.81
CA LEU A 8 -0.45 4.80 -23.51
C LEU A 8 -0.18 4.93 -25.02
N ALA A 9 -0.68 5.99 -25.66
CA ALA A 9 -0.44 6.26 -27.08
C ALA A 9 1.05 6.54 -27.38
N ALA A 10 1.78 7.10 -26.41
CA ALA A 10 3.23 7.27 -26.48
C ALA A 10 4.02 5.98 -26.16
N GLY A 11 3.35 4.85 -25.92
CA GLY A 11 3.98 3.58 -25.54
C GLY A 11 4.54 3.56 -24.11
N ILE A 12 4.12 4.51 -23.26
CA ILE A 12 4.54 4.56 -21.86
C ILE A 12 3.66 3.61 -21.05
N ARG A 13 4.30 2.76 -20.25
CA ARG A 13 3.62 1.89 -19.29
C ARG A 13 2.92 2.74 -18.22
N VAL A 14 1.63 2.46 -17.99
CA VAL A 14 0.81 3.10 -16.97
C VAL A 14 0.36 2.06 -15.96
N ASN A 15 0.51 2.40 -14.68
CA ASN A 15 -0.03 1.67 -13.54
C ASN A 15 -1.00 2.60 -12.79
N ILE A 16 -2.12 2.06 -12.28
CA ILE A 16 -3.08 2.79 -11.44
C ILE A 16 -2.85 2.40 -9.98
N GLU A 17 -2.72 3.36 -9.08
CA GLU A 17 -2.69 3.11 -7.63
C GLU A 17 -4.03 3.53 -7.02
N VAL A 18 -4.67 2.61 -6.30
CA VAL A 18 -5.93 2.86 -5.58
C VAL A 18 -5.70 2.67 -4.09
N VAL A 19 -5.91 3.75 -3.34
CA VAL A 19 -5.97 3.70 -1.88
C VAL A 19 -7.41 3.38 -1.48
N LEU A 20 -7.61 2.19 -0.91
CA LEU A 20 -8.89 1.72 -0.41
C LEU A 20 -9.13 2.23 1.01
N SER A 21 -10.32 2.78 1.18
CA SER A 21 -10.93 3.26 2.41
C SER A 21 -12.32 2.66 2.53
N ARG A 22 -12.98 2.83 3.67
CA ARG A 22 -14.38 2.41 3.85
C ARG A 22 -15.31 3.00 2.78
N ARG A 23 -15.01 4.20 2.27
CA ARG A 23 -15.87 4.93 1.33
C ARG A 23 -15.87 4.35 -0.08
N ASN A 24 -14.72 3.86 -0.54
CA ASN A 24 -14.53 3.40 -1.93
C ASN A 24 -14.22 1.91 -2.04
N ALA A 25 -14.09 1.20 -0.92
CA ALA A 25 -13.92 -0.24 -0.89
C ALA A 25 -14.98 -1.01 -1.69
N PRO A 26 -16.29 -0.65 -1.64
CA PRO A 26 -17.30 -1.36 -2.42
C PRO A 26 -17.05 -1.32 -3.93
N GLU A 27 -16.40 -0.28 -4.45
CA GLU A 27 -16.10 -0.12 -5.87
C GLU A 27 -14.80 -0.82 -6.31
N CYS A 28 -14.16 -1.64 -5.47
CA CYS A 28 -12.84 -2.21 -5.77
C CYS A 28 -12.76 -2.94 -7.13
N LEU A 29 -13.81 -3.67 -7.51
CA LEU A 29 -13.87 -4.36 -8.81
C LEU A 29 -14.18 -3.42 -9.98
N GLU A 30 -14.89 -2.32 -9.73
CA GLU A 30 -15.12 -1.30 -10.76
C GLU A 30 -13.80 -0.61 -11.15
N PHE A 31 -12.88 -0.42 -10.19
CA PHE A 31 -11.53 0.05 -10.52
C PHE A 31 -10.75 -0.94 -11.37
N VAL A 32 -10.88 -2.25 -11.13
CA VAL A 32 -10.28 -3.29 -11.98
C VAL A 32 -10.84 -3.20 -13.41
N GLN A 33 -12.17 -3.15 -13.54
CA GLN A 33 -12.82 -3.02 -14.84
C GLN A 33 -12.43 -1.74 -15.58
N LEU A 34 -12.30 -0.63 -14.85
CA LEU A 34 -11.82 0.64 -15.40
C LEU A 34 -10.39 0.50 -15.91
N ALA A 35 -9.50 -0.15 -15.15
CA ALA A 35 -8.12 -0.38 -15.55
C ALA A 35 -8.04 -1.23 -16.84
N GLU A 36 -8.83 -2.31 -16.93
CA GLU A 36 -8.94 -3.12 -18.15
C GLU A 36 -9.42 -2.29 -19.34
N ASN A 37 -10.49 -1.52 -19.17
CA ASN A 37 -11.07 -0.69 -20.23
C ASN A 37 -10.11 0.41 -20.71
N LEU A 38 -9.21 0.86 -19.84
CA LEU A 38 -8.18 1.83 -20.19
C LEU A 38 -6.97 1.17 -20.88
N GLY A 39 -6.79 -0.14 -20.76
CA GLY A 39 -5.62 -0.85 -21.28
C GLY A 39 -4.34 -0.54 -20.52
N VAL A 40 -4.43 -0.18 -19.23
CA VAL A 40 -3.25 -0.01 -18.38
C VAL A 40 -2.64 -1.38 -18.05
N GLN A 41 -1.36 -1.41 -17.67
CA GLN A 41 -0.67 -2.69 -17.45
C GLN A 41 -0.95 -3.28 -16.07
N GLU A 42 -1.23 -2.42 -15.10
CA GLU A 42 -1.39 -2.85 -13.71
C GLU A 42 -2.28 -1.89 -12.92
N ILE A 43 -3.03 -2.46 -11.98
CA ILE A 43 -3.72 -1.75 -10.92
C ILE A 43 -3.28 -2.29 -9.56
N ASN A 44 -2.81 -1.38 -8.73
CA ASN A 44 -2.32 -1.63 -7.39
C ASN A 44 -3.35 -1.17 -6.36
N PHE A 45 -3.49 -1.94 -5.30
CA PHE A 45 -4.37 -1.61 -4.18
C PHE A 45 -3.60 -1.47 -2.88
N SER A 46 -3.79 -0.37 -2.18
CA SER A 46 -3.27 -0.12 -0.83
C SER A 46 -4.40 0.15 0.14
N ALA A 47 -4.24 -0.21 1.42
CA ALA A 47 -5.17 0.25 2.44
C ALA A 47 -4.79 1.68 2.84
N LEU A 48 -5.78 2.51 3.17
CA LEU A 48 -5.56 3.85 3.69
C LEU A 48 -4.64 3.80 4.92
N ALA A 49 -3.44 4.36 4.77
CA ALA A 49 -2.49 4.55 5.85
C ALA A 49 -2.73 5.92 6.51
N PRO A 50 -3.12 5.99 7.79
CA PRO A 50 -3.36 7.25 8.50
C PRO A 50 -2.03 7.91 8.90
N GLN A 51 -1.35 8.52 7.93
CA GLN A 51 -0.09 9.24 8.13
C GLN A 51 -0.14 10.65 7.54
N GLY A 52 0.61 11.57 8.16
CA GLY A 52 0.67 12.96 7.71
C GLY A 52 -0.72 13.59 7.70
N ARG A 53 -1.13 14.16 6.56
CA ARG A 53 -2.48 14.77 6.44
C ARG A 53 -3.62 13.77 6.59
N ALA A 54 -3.38 12.47 6.40
CA ALA A 54 -4.40 11.43 6.58
C ALA A 54 -4.58 10.99 8.04
N GLU A 55 -3.75 11.48 8.98
CA GLU A 55 -3.92 11.18 10.42
C GLU A 55 -5.31 11.60 10.93
N GLN A 56 -5.90 12.66 10.36
CA GLN A 56 -7.26 13.10 10.71
C GLN A 56 -8.36 12.10 10.29
N LEU A 57 -8.07 11.13 9.42
CA LEU A 57 -9.04 10.15 8.89
C LEU A 57 -9.07 8.84 9.69
N LEU A 58 -8.32 8.76 10.80
CA LEU A 58 -8.09 7.56 11.62
C LEU A 58 -9.34 6.81 12.08
N ARG A 59 -10.51 7.44 12.16
CA ARG A 59 -11.71 6.82 12.77
C ARG A 59 -12.81 6.48 11.77
N GLU A 60 -12.96 7.28 10.73
CA GLU A 60 -14.15 7.23 9.88
C GLU A 60 -13.95 6.42 8.60
N ASP A 61 -12.71 6.36 8.09
CA ASP A 61 -12.44 5.89 6.72
C ASP A 61 -11.55 4.65 6.65
N LEU A 62 -11.08 4.16 7.78
CA LEU A 62 -10.30 2.92 7.82
C LEU A 62 -11.18 1.70 7.51
N LEU A 63 -10.58 0.71 6.84
CA LEU A 63 -11.22 -0.59 6.64
C LEU A 63 -11.37 -1.27 8.00
N ASP A 64 -12.54 -1.84 8.27
CA ASP A 64 -12.66 -2.82 9.36
C ASP A 64 -12.13 -4.18 8.91
N TYR A 65 -11.84 -5.06 9.86
CA TYR A 65 -11.25 -6.36 9.57
C TYR A 65 -12.10 -7.22 8.62
N ASP A 66 -13.42 -7.21 8.79
CA ASP A 66 -14.32 -8.04 7.98
C ASP A 66 -14.31 -7.58 6.53
N LEU A 67 -14.43 -6.27 6.29
CA LEU A 67 -14.35 -5.68 4.97
C LEU A 67 -12.97 -5.89 4.36
N TRP A 68 -11.89 -5.69 5.11
CA TRP A 68 -10.54 -5.96 4.62
C TRP A 68 -10.35 -7.41 4.18
N ARG A 69 -10.84 -8.39 4.94
CA ARG A 69 -10.75 -9.82 4.60
C ARG A 69 -11.55 -10.14 3.34
N GLU A 70 -12.75 -9.57 3.21
CA GLU A 70 -13.58 -9.69 2.01
C GLU A 70 -12.85 -9.15 0.79
N LEU A 71 -12.38 -7.91 0.85
CA LEU A 71 -11.64 -7.25 -0.23
C LEU A 71 -10.37 -8.04 -0.62
N THR A 72 -9.63 -8.57 0.37
CA THR A 72 -8.44 -9.40 0.09
C THR A 72 -8.80 -10.63 -0.73
N THR A 73 -9.89 -11.30 -0.38
CA THR A 73 -10.38 -12.46 -1.13
C THR A 73 -10.83 -12.07 -2.53
N THR A 74 -11.56 -10.97 -2.64
CA THR A 74 -12.09 -10.44 -3.90
C THR A 74 -10.96 -10.03 -4.86
N LEU A 75 -9.98 -9.27 -4.38
CA LEU A 75 -8.84 -8.83 -5.18
C LEU A 75 -7.93 -9.99 -5.57
N TYR A 76 -7.77 -11.00 -4.71
CA TYR A 76 -7.05 -12.22 -5.08
C TYR A 76 -7.74 -12.96 -6.23
N LYS A 77 -9.06 -13.11 -6.19
CA LYS A 77 -9.81 -13.69 -7.31
C LYS A 77 -9.65 -12.85 -8.59
N ALA A 78 -9.75 -11.53 -8.48
CA ALA A 78 -9.53 -10.64 -9.63
C ALA A 78 -8.12 -10.79 -10.22
N SER A 79 -7.08 -10.97 -9.39
CA SER A 79 -5.70 -11.15 -9.87
C SER A 79 -5.46 -12.40 -10.71
N VAL A 80 -6.35 -13.41 -10.62
CA VAL A 80 -6.24 -14.62 -11.43
C VAL A 80 -7.15 -14.62 -12.65
N THR A 81 -8.17 -13.75 -12.70
CA THR A 81 -9.15 -13.73 -13.78
C THR A 81 -9.13 -12.48 -14.66
N ALA A 82 -8.61 -11.36 -14.15
CA ALA A 82 -8.58 -10.10 -14.89
C ALA A 82 -7.52 -10.10 -16.00
N ASN A 83 -7.76 -9.31 -17.04
CA ASN A 83 -6.83 -9.08 -18.14
C ASN A 83 -5.77 -8.02 -17.81
N VAL A 84 -5.92 -7.34 -16.68
CA VAL A 84 -4.94 -6.40 -16.10
C VAL A 84 -4.27 -7.04 -14.89
N SER A 85 -2.99 -6.73 -14.65
CA SER A 85 -2.33 -7.17 -13.42
C SER A 85 -2.98 -6.49 -12.22
N VAL A 86 -3.48 -7.27 -11.25
CA VAL A 86 -4.06 -6.77 -10.01
C VAL A 86 -3.13 -7.09 -8.86
N SER A 87 -2.56 -6.07 -8.23
CA SER A 87 -1.46 -6.22 -7.27
C SER A 87 -1.77 -5.52 -5.92
N PRO A 88 -2.30 -6.24 -4.93
CA PRO A 88 -2.44 -5.69 -3.58
C PRO A 88 -1.07 -5.47 -2.92
N SER A 89 -0.79 -4.25 -2.48
CA SER A 89 0.48 -3.83 -1.87
C SER A 89 0.67 -4.39 -0.45
N CYS A 90 1.89 -4.25 0.10
CA CYS A 90 2.19 -4.65 1.47
C CYS A 90 1.32 -3.93 2.53
N ALA A 91 0.93 -2.68 2.29
CA ALA A 91 0.03 -1.93 3.15
C ALA A 91 -1.37 -2.57 3.20
N PHE A 92 -1.75 -3.27 2.14
CA PHE A 92 -3.01 -3.98 2.05
C PHE A 92 -2.91 -5.44 2.54
N THR A 93 -1.86 -6.18 2.16
CA THR A 93 -1.74 -7.63 2.43
C THR A 93 -1.07 -7.98 3.75
N GLY A 94 -0.26 -7.08 4.31
CA GLY A 94 0.57 -7.36 5.48
C GLY A 94 1.89 -8.07 5.17
N SER A 95 2.11 -8.49 3.93
CA SER A 95 3.40 -9.03 3.50
C SER A 95 4.42 -7.90 3.45
N CYS A 96 5.17 -7.65 4.52
CA CYS A 96 6.06 -6.49 4.63
C CYS A 96 7.33 -6.59 3.76
N TRP A 97 7.63 -5.54 2.99
CA TRP A 97 8.82 -5.42 2.13
C TRP A 97 9.90 -4.48 2.71
N SER A 98 9.92 -4.29 4.03
CA SER A 98 10.88 -3.41 4.72
C SER A 98 12.32 -3.63 4.26
N CYS A 99 13.03 -2.57 3.85
CA CYS A 99 14.40 -2.60 3.34
C CYS A 99 14.64 -3.41 2.04
N VAL A 100 13.60 -3.98 1.42
CA VAL A 100 13.68 -4.49 0.04
C VAL A 100 13.33 -3.37 -0.93
N GLU A 101 12.30 -2.59 -0.60
CA GLU A 101 11.92 -1.36 -1.31
C GLU A 101 12.03 -0.17 -0.35
N PRO A 102 13.27 0.28 -0.04
CA PRO A 102 13.45 1.42 0.84
C PRO A 102 12.95 2.70 0.17
N ASN A 103 12.61 3.68 0.99
CA ASN A 103 12.32 5.02 0.52
C ASN A 103 13.52 5.93 0.81
N ILE A 104 13.81 6.86 -0.09
CA ILE A 104 14.80 7.91 0.13
C ILE A 104 14.03 9.23 0.17
N THR A 105 14.06 9.90 1.32
CA THR A 105 13.38 11.17 1.49
C THR A 105 14.09 12.30 0.73
N CYS A 106 13.39 13.42 0.54
CA CYS A 106 13.98 14.58 -0.14
C CYS A 106 15.19 15.20 0.60
N ASP A 107 15.31 14.98 1.91
CA ASP A 107 16.46 15.33 2.73
C ASP A 107 17.51 14.20 2.80
N GLY A 108 17.48 13.24 1.85
CA GLY A 108 18.51 12.23 1.65
C GLY A 108 18.49 11.05 2.63
N TRP A 109 17.51 10.96 3.53
CA TRP A 109 17.43 9.85 4.47
C TRP A 109 16.81 8.60 3.85
N VAL A 110 17.50 7.48 4.00
CA VAL A 110 16.95 6.17 3.70
C VAL A 110 16.05 5.72 4.85
N THR A 111 14.80 5.39 4.54
CA THR A 111 13.83 4.81 5.46
C THR A 111 13.49 3.38 5.01
N PRO A 112 13.11 2.48 5.94
CA PRO A 112 12.85 1.08 5.60
C PRO A 112 11.66 0.88 4.65
N CYS A 113 10.71 1.82 4.66
CA CYS A 113 9.63 1.95 3.69
C CYS A 113 9.13 3.40 3.66
N TYR A 114 8.33 3.76 2.65
CA TYR A 114 7.77 5.11 2.52
C TYR A 114 6.78 5.50 3.64
N LEU A 115 6.23 4.50 4.35
CA LEU A 115 5.34 4.67 5.50
C LEU A 115 6.09 4.70 6.84
N SER A 116 7.43 4.69 6.85
CA SER A 116 8.20 4.72 8.09
C SER A 116 8.82 6.09 8.31
N LYS A 117 8.66 6.60 9.53
CA LYS A 117 9.39 7.79 10.01
C LYS A 117 10.80 7.45 10.52
N GLN A 118 11.17 6.16 10.62
CA GLN A 118 12.49 5.75 11.08
C GLN A 118 13.53 5.98 9.99
N LYS A 119 14.48 6.87 10.30
CA LYS A 119 15.68 7.13 9.50
C LYS A 119 16.72 6.03 9.79
N LEU A 120 17.27 5.41 8.74
CA LEU A 120 18.29 4.37 8.87
C LEU A 120 19.70 4.96 8.72
N PHE A 121 19.94 5.61 7.58
CA PHE A 121 21.20 6.27 7.27
C PHE A 121 20.94 7.31 6.18
N HIS A 122 21.85 8.25 6.03
CA HIS A 122 21.79 9.27 4.99
C HIS A 122 22.54 8.78 3.74
N ILE A 123 21.92 8.94 2.56
CA ILE A 123 22.40 8.32 1.32
C ILE A 123 23.72 8.92 0.83
N LEU A 124 23.95 10.22 1.08
CA LEU A 124 25.16 10.91 0.63
C LEU A 124 26.37 10.63 1.53
N ASP A 125 26.14 10.16 2.76
CA ASP A 125 27.20 9.81 3.72
C ASP A 125 27.55 8.31 3.70
N THR A 126 26.89 7.54 2.84
CA THR A 126 27.01 6.09 2.77
C THR A 126 27.62 5.68 1.43
N PRO A 127 28.79 5.02 1.42
CA PRO A 127 29.34 4.46 0.19
C PRO A 127 28.34 3.52 -0.51
N ALA A 128 28.24 3.61 -1.83
CA ALA A 128 27.21 2.92 -2.60
C ALA A 128 27.23 1.39 -2.38
N GLU A 129 28.42 0.81 -2.24
CA GLU A 129 28.66 -0.60 -1.96
C GLU A 129 28.15 -1.06 -0.59
N GLU A 130 28.03 -0.14 0.38
CA GLU A 130 27.54 -0.45 1.74
C GLU A 130 26.02 -0.32 1.86
N VAL A 131 25.34 0.32 0.91
CA VAL A 131 23.88 0.55 0.96
C VAL A 131 23.11 -0.76 1.13
N LYS A 132 23.39 -1.76 0.28
CA LYS A 132 22.70 -3.07 0.33
C LYS A 132 22.93 -3.77 1.67
N LYS A 133 24.17 -3.75 2.18
CA LYS A 133 24.53 -4.35 3.46
C LYS A 133 23.81 -3.69 4.62
N ARG A 134 23.74 -2.35 4.65
CA ARG A 134 23.00 -1.61 5.67
C ARG A 134 21.50 -1.90 5.64
N LEU A 135 20.89 -1.99 4.44
CA LEU A 135 19.48 -2.38 4.31
C LEU A 135 19.23 -3.79 4.85
N GLN A 136 20.09 -4.75 4.51
CA GLN A 136 20.00 -6.13 5.01
C GLN A 136 20.15 -6.21 6.54
N GLN A 137 21.08 -5.45 7.12
CA GLN A 137 21.29 -5.39 8.57
C GLN A 137 20.09 -4.79 9.31
N ASN A 138 19.41 -3.81 8.73
CA ASN A 138 18.25 -3.14 9.34
C ASN A 138 16.93 -3.89 9.11
N ARG A 139 16.85 -4.81 8.14
CA ARG A 139 15.59 -5.49 7.80
C ARG A 139 14.95 -6.21 8.99
N PRO A 140 15.65 -7.02 9.80
CA PRO A 140 15.03 -7.75 10.91
C PRO A 140 14.36 -6.85 11.95
N SER A 141 14.97 -5.70 12.26
CA SER A 141 14.47 -4.75 13.26
C SER A 141 13.38 -3.80 12.74
N THR A 142 13.09 -3.84 11.44
CA THR A 142 12.16 -2.90 10.79
C THR A 142 10.97 -3.60 10.12
N LEU A 143 10.84 -4.93 10.26
CA LEU A 143 9.64 -5.64 9.80
C LEU A 143 8.39 -5.08 10.48
N ASN A 144 7.34 -4.85 9.70
CA ASN A 144 6.06 -4.29 10.14
C ASN A 144 6.14 -2.92 10.85
N ILE A 145 7.24 -2.19 10.68
CA ILE A 145 7.47 -0.89 11.35
C ILE A 145 6.41 0.16 11.03
N CYS A 146 5.80 0.08 9.84
CA CYS A 146 4.71 0.97 9.46
C CYS A 146 3.53 0.85 10.43
N GLY A 147 3.35 -0.29 11.12
CA GLY A 147 2.27 -0.47 12.08
C GLY A 147 0.91 -0.66 11.41
N ARG A 148 0.89 -1.23 10.19
CA ARG A 148 -0.32 -1.56 9.42
C ARG A 148 -1.42 -2.18 10.27
N GLU A 149 -1.06 -3.08 11.19
CA GLU A 149 -2.02 -3.78 12.07
C GLU A 149 -2.84 -2.82 12.95
N ARG A 150 -2.44 -1.55 13.07
CA ARG A 150 -3.19 -0.49 13.77
C ARG A 150 -4.20 0.22 12.89
N TRP A 151 -4.13 0.03 11.56
CA TRP A 151 -4.92 0.76 10.57
C TRP A 151 -6.08 -0.07 10.01
N ILE A 152 -6.06 -1.38 10.22
CA ILE A 152 -7.23 -2.23 10.03
C ILE A 152 -8.01 -2.21 11.35
N GLY A 153 -9.24 -1.70 11.31
CA GLY A 153 -10.10 -1.59 12.48
C GLY A 153 -10.39 -2.96 13.12
N PRO A 154 -10.73 -2.99 14.42
CA PRO A 154 -10.97 -4.23 15.14
C PRO A 154 -12.12 -5.04 14.53
N HIS A 155 -12.08 -6.36 14.71
CA HIS A 155 -13.17 -7.26 14.36
C HIS A 155 -14.43 -6.88 15.18
N LYS A 156 -15.59 -6.73 14.54
CA LYS A 156 -16.83 -6.25 15.20
C LYS A 156 -17.25 -7.13 16.40
N SER A 157 -16.94 -8.42 16.38
CA SER A 157 -17.21 -9.35 17.48
C SER A 157 -16.42 -9.10 18.77
N LEU A 158 -15.32 -8.34 18.73
CA LEU A 158 -14.53 -7.99 19.93
C LEU A 158 -15.04 -6.74 20.65
N VAL A 159 -15.90 -5.94 20.00
CA VAL A 159 -16.39 -4.67 20.55
C VAL A 159 -17.66 -4.85 21.39
N MET A 160 -18.36 -5.99 21.27
CA MET A 160 -19.60 -6.27 22.01
C MET A 160 -19.40 -6.90 23.40
N GLY A 161 -18.17 -6.88 23.95
CA GLY A 161 -17.83 -7.55 25.20
C GLY A 161 -17.89 -6.72 26.49
N HIS A 162 -18.09 -5.40 26.45
CA HIS A 162 -18.10 -4.52 27.64
C HIS A 162 -19.28 -3.53 27.61
N GLY A 163 -20.50 -4.09 27.69
CA GLY A 163 -21.69 -3.35 28.09
C GLY A 163 -22.29 -4.04 29.30
N SER A 164 -21.81 -3.67 30.49
CA SER A 164 -22.48 -3.96 31.77
C SER A 164 -23.60 -2.97 32.00
#